data_AF-A0A358GMY0-F1
#
_entry.id   AF-A0A358GMY0-F1
#
_cell.length_a   1.000
_cell.length_b   1.000
_cell.length_c   1.000
_cell.angle_alpha   90.00
_cell.angle_beta   90.00
_cell.angle_gamma   90.00
#
_symmetry.space_group_name_H-M   'P 1'
#
loop_
_entity.id
_entity.type
_entity.pdbx_description
1 polymer ?
#
loop_
_entity_poly.entity_id
_entity_poly.type
_entity_poly.pdbx_seq_one_letter_code
_entity_poly.pdbx_strand_id
1 'polypeptide(L)'
;MEHETNFPEKEGWIIVPTDSTELNVTVEATNAETLLFWAVPTGTETWGERELIGYDTNGNDGWKITWNIAGKSLHHHMVVQALGRDGKTNIDETINITNE
;
A
#
# COMPACT_ATOMS: atom_id res chain seq x y z
N MET A 1 12.79 1.87 -1.24
CA MET A 1 11.74 0.99 -0.73
C MET A 1 11.43 0.06 -1.88
N GLU A 2 11.34 -1.23 -1.61
CA GLU A 2 10.92 -2.22 -2.60
C GLU A 2 9.67 -2.89 -2.06
N HIS A 3 8.75 -3.32 -2.94
CA HIS A 3 7.52 -3.98 -2.54
C HIS A 3 7.31 -5.28 -3.31
N GLU A 4 6.58 -6.19 -2.70
CA GLU A 4 6.07 -7.40 -3.32
C GLU A 4 4.58 -7.54 -3.01
N THR A 5 3.82 -8.14 -3.92
CA THR A 5 2.42 -8.47 -3.70
C THR A 5 2.09 -9.90 -4.10
N ASN A 6 0.92 -10.40 -3.66
CA ASN A 6 0.41 -11.70 -4.09
C ASN A 6 -0.16 -11.72 -5.53
N PHE A 7 -0.11 -10.59 -6.25
CA PHE A 7 -0.59 -10.45 -7.62
C PHE A 7 0.52 -9.93 -8.55
N PRO A 8 0.44 -10.22 -9.86
CA PRO A 8 1.46 -9.78 -10.80
C PRO A 8 1.38 -8.26 -11.03
N GLU A 9 2.55 -7.67 -11.24
CA GLU A 9 2.67 -6.32 -11.78
C GLU A 9 2.74 -6.38 -13.31
N LYS A 10 1.96 -5.51 -13.97
CA LYS A 10 1.98 -5.32 -15.41
C LYS A 10 1.95 -3.83 -15.72
N GLU A 11 2.94 -3.35 -16.47
CA GLU A 11 3.02 -1.95 -16.91
C GLU A 11 2.92 -0.92 -15.75
N GLY A 12 3.47 -1.24 -14.57
CA GLY A 12 3.44 -0.35 -13.40
C GLY A 12 2.19 -0.48 -12.52
N TRP A 13 1.33 -1.47 -12.79
CA TRP A 13 0.09 -1.73 -12.05
C TRP A 13 0.06 -3.14 -11.48
N ILE A 14 -0.30 -3.27 -10.21
CA ILE A 14 -0.70 -4.53 -9.60
C ILE A 14 -2.09 -4.89 -10.12
N ILE A 15 -2.18 -6.04 -10.81
CA ILE A 15 -3.42 -6.49 -11.46
C ILE A 15 -4.16 -7.46 -10.55
N VAL A 16 -5.25 -7.00 -9.96
CA VAL A 16 -6.04 -7.76 -8.99
C VAL A 16 -7.27 -8.37 -9.68
N PRO A 17 -7.43 -9.71 -9.70
CA PRO A 17 -8.63 -10.33 -10.24
C PRO A 17 -9.90 -9.83 -9.54
N THR A 18 -10.95 -9.53 -10.30
CA THR A 18 -12.22 -8.97 -9.79
C THR A 18 -12.94 -9.76 -8.69
N ASP A 19 -12.67 -11.05 -8.54
CA ASP A 19 -13.23 -11.93 -7.51
C ASP A 19 -12.33 -12.09 -6.26
N SER A 20 -11.18 -11.40 -6.23
CA SER A 20 -10.26 -11.43 -5.10
C SER A 20 -10.82 -10.74 -3.86
N THR A 21 -10.52 -11.30 -2.70
CA THR A 21 -10.95 -10.75 -1.41
C THR A 21 -9.84 -10.04 -0.64
N GLU A 22 -8.58 -10.37 -0.93
CA GLU A 22 -7.41 -9.90 -0.18
C GLU A 22 -6.25 -9.57 -1.11
N LEU A 23 -5.60 -8.44 -0.83
CA LEU A 23 -4.32 -8.03 -1.41
C LEU A 23 -3.28 -7.99 -0.29
N ASN A 24 -2.27 -8.84 -0.39
CA ASN A 24 -1.12 -8.86 0.51
C ASN A 24 0.01 -8.04 -0.08
N VAL A 25 0.52 -7.09 0.69
CA VAL A 25 1.66 -6.26 0.30
C VAL A 25 2.74 -6.38 1.35
N THR A 26 3.94 -6.71 0.91
CA THR A 26 5.16 -6.71 1.72
C THR A 26 6.06 -5.59 1.22
N VAL A 27 6.76 -4.92 2.13
CA VAL A 27 7.58 -3.76 1.83
C VAL A 27 8.92 -3.84 2.55
N GLU A 28 10.00 -3.55 1.83
CA GLU A 28 11.32 -3.37 2.40
C GLU A 28 11.59 -1.89 2.69
N ALA A 29 11.60 -1.54 3.97
CA ALA A 29 11.88 -0.20 4.46
C ALA A 29 12.96 -0.22 5.54
N THR A 30 13.95 0.66 5.40
CA THR A 30 15.00 0.87 6.40
C THR A 30 14.72 2.14 7.18
N ASN A 31 15.17 2.20 8.44
CA ASN A 31 15.00 3.35 9.33
C ASN A 31 13.52 3.78 9.54
N ALA A 32 12.60 2.83 9.45
CA ALA A 32 11.19 3.00 9.78
C ALA A 32 10.89 2.38 11.15
N GLU A 33 10.02 3.01 11.93
CA GLU A 33 9.40 2.43 13.12
C GLU A 33 7.94 2.06 12.87
N THR A 34 7.31 2.69 11.86
CA THR A 34 5.94 2.39 11.45
C THR A 34 5.80 2.59 9.96
N LEU A 35 5.15 1.66 9.27
CA LEU A 35 4.61 1.88 7.93
C LEU A 35 3.11 2.11 8.02
N LEU A 36 2.62 3.20 7.44
CA LEU A 36 1.20 3.43 7.20
C LEU A 36 0.89 3.11 5.75
N PHE A 37 -0.21 2.40 5.51
CA PHE A 37 -0.69 2.05 4.19
C PHE A 37 -1.97 2.82 3.92
N TRP A 38 -1.98 3.63 2.88
CA TRP A 38 -3.10 4.49 2.50
C TRP A 38 -3.64 4.06 1.14
N ALA A 39 -4.96 3.95 0.99
CA ALA A 39 -5.61 3.87 -0.31
C ALA A 39 -6.02 5.27 -0.75
N VAL A 40 -5.56 5.72 -1.92
CA VAL A 40 -5.84 7.04 -2.48
C VAL A 40 -6.51 6.86 -3.83
N PRO A 41 -7.70 7.44 -4.07
CA PRO A 41 -8.31 7.39 -5.40
C PRO A 41 -7.37 7.97 -6.47
N THR A 42 -7.35 7.40 -7.66
CA THR A 42 -6.61 7.99 -8.80
C THR A 42 -7.24 9.32 -9.22
N GLY A 43 -6.43 10.31 -9.59
CA GLY A 43 -6.89 11.61 -10.04
C GLY A 43 -5.98 12.74 -9.57
N THR A 44 -6.36 13.98 -9.87
CA THR A 44 -5.63 15.17 -9.42
C THR A 44 -6.12 15.59 -8.05
N GLU A 45 -5.20 15.90 -7.12
CA GLU A 45 -5.51 16.43 -5.77
C GLU A 45 -6.36 15.51 -4.86
N THR A 46 -6.39 14.21 -5.13
CA THR A 46 -7.18 13.23 -4.37
C THR A 46 -6.57 12.79 -3.03
N TRP A 47 -5.38 13.30 -2.65
CA TRP A 47 -4.73 12.96 -1.38
C TRP A 47 -5.60 13.25 -0.14
N GLY A 48 -6.49 14.24 -0.23
CA GLY A 48 -7.45 14.57 0.81
C GLY A 48 -8.52 13.49 1.04
N GLU A 49 -8.72 12.60 0.07
CA GLU A 49 -9.71 11.51 0.07
C GLU A 49 -9.11 10.17 0.49
N ARG A 50 -7.83 10.14 0.89
CA ARG A 50 -7.16 8.90 1.28
C ARG A 50 -7.82 8.21 2.48
N GLU A 51 -7.83 6.89 2.43
CA GLU A 51 -8.28 6.02 3.52
C GLU A 51 -7.06 5.31 4.12
N LEU A 52 -6.90 5.32 5.45
CA LEU A 52 -5.91 4.46 6.11
C LEU A 52 -6.44 3.02 6.08
N ILE A 53 -5.79 2.16 5.30
CA ILE A 53 -6.20 0.75 5.16
C ILE A 53 -5.49 -0.15 6.18
N GLY A 54 -4.38 0.32 6.75
CA GLY A 54 -3.73 -0.31 7.90
C GLY A 54 -2.34 0.24 8.14
N TYR A 55 -1.65 -0.35 9.09
CA TYR A 55 -0.30 0.02 9.48
C TYR A 55 0.44 -1.19 10.05
N ASP A 56 1.76 -1.11 10.02
CA ASP A 56 2.66 -2.08 10.63
C ASP A 56 3.69 -1.35 11.50
N THR A 57 3.91 -1.85 12.72
CA THR A 57 4.88 -1.31 13.69
C THR A 57 6.01 -2.30 14.01
N ASN A 58 6.05 -3.46 13.34
CA ASN A 58 7.05 -4.49 13.60
C ASN A 58 7.84 -4.82 12.34
N GLY A 59 8.92 -4.09 12.08
CA GLY A 59 9.80 -4.39 10.96
C GLY A 59 10.59 -5.71 11.07
N ASN A 60 10.54 -6.42 12.21
CA ASN A 60 11.35 -7.63 12.43
C ASN A 60 10.83 -8.86 11.66
N ASP A 61 9.55 -8.91 11.30
CA ASP A 61 8.94 -10.01 10.53
C ASP A 61 8.55 -9.58 9.11
N GLY A 62 9.24 -8.55 8.61
CA GLY A 62 8.95 -7.87 7.34
C GLY A 62 7.77 -6.91 7.47
N TRP A 63 7.85 -5.75 6.82
CA TRP A 63 6.73 -4.81 6.83
C TRP A 63 5.64 -5.30 5.90
N LYS A 64 4.41 -5.46 6.40
CA LYS A 64 3.35 -6.04 5.59
C LYS A 64 1.95 -5.59 5.98
N ILE A 65 1.04 -5.75 5.03
CA ILE A 65 -0.40 -5.58 5.25
C ILE A 65 -1.19 -6.59 4.42
N THR A 66 -2.35 -7.00 4.95
CA THR A 66 -3.41 -7.65 4.18
C THR A 66 -4.57 -6.67 4.06
N TRP A 67 -4.78 -6.14 2.85
CA TRP A 67 -5.89 -5.25 2.56
C TRP A 67 -7.12 -6.07 2.13
N ASN A 68 -8.20 -5.97 2.90
CA ASN A 68 -9.49 -6.55 2.52
C ASN A 68 -10.12 -5.72 1.38
N ILE A 69 -10.20 -6.34 0.21
CA ILE A 69 -10.69 -5.78 -1.05
C ILE A 69 -11.98 -6.43 -1.54
N ALA A 70 -12.60 -7.30 -0.73
CA ALA A 70 -13.81 -8.02 -1.10
C ALA A 70 -14.93 -7.06 -1.51
N GLY A 71 -15.40 -7.18 -2.75
CA GLY A 71 -16.47 -6.34 -3.30
C GLY A 71 -16.08 -4.87 -3.53
N LYS A 72 -14.79 -4.50 -3.41
CA LYS A 72 -14.32 -3.15 -3.71
C LYS A 72 -13.98 -3.02 -5.20
N SER A 73 -14.31 -1.86 -5.79
CA SER A 73 -13.75 -1.46 -7.07
C SER A 73 -12.36 -0.87 -6.84
N LEU A 74 -11.32 -1.47 -7.42
CA LEU A 74 -9.94 -1.03 -7.23
C LEU A 74 -9.49 -0.24 -8.46
N HIS A 75 -9.34 1.07 -8.30
CA HIS A 75 -8.53 1.90 -9.18
C HIS A 75 -7.91 3.00 -8.31
N HIS A 76 -6.84 2.64 -7.61
CA HIS A 76 -6.27 3.45 -6.52
C HIS A 76 -4.73 3.45 -6.60
N HIS A 77 -4.15 4.46 -5.97
CA HIS A 77 -2.76 4.44 -5.52
C HIS A 77 -2.73 3.94 -4.07
N MET A 78 -2.00 2.86 -3.79
CA MET A 78 -1.59 2.55 -2.42
C MET A 78 -0.33 3.33 -2.11
N VAL A 79 -0.42 4.27 -1.17
CA VAL A 79 0.74 5.03 -0.70
C VAL A 79 1.21 4.42 0.61
N VAL A 80 2.45 3.94 0.61
CA VAL A 80 3.14 3.43 1.79
C VAL A 80 3.97 4.56 2.38
N GLN A 81 3.72 4.91 3.63
CA GLN A 81 4.39 6.02 4.32
C GLN A 81 5.21 5.48 5.48
N ALA A 82 6.54 5.62 5.40
CA ALA A 82 7.44 5.23 6.47
C ALA A 82 7.66 6.36 7.46
N LEU A 83 7.35 6.11 8.72
CA LEU A 83 7.56 7.03 9.83
C LEU A 83 8.80 6.62 10.63
N GLY A 84 9.68 7.58 10.90
CA GLY A 84 10.81 7.41 11.79
C GLY A 84 10.44 7.58 13.26
N ARG A 85 11.45 7.48 14.13
CA ARG A 85 11.31 7.59 15.60
C ARG A 85 10.74 8.91 16.10
N ASP A 86 10.88 9.98 15.32
CA ASP A 86 10.31 11.29 15.63
C ASP A 86 8.87 11.46 15.09
N GLY A 87 8.29 10.39 14.53
CA GLY A 87 6.96 10.38 13.93
C GLY A 87 6.89 11.10 12.58
N LYS A 88 8.01 11.57 12.04
CA LYS A 88 8.03 12.22 10.72
C LYS A 88 8.16 11.19 9.61
N THR A 89 7.54 11.52 8.49
CA THR A 89 7.72 10.77 7.25
C THR A 89 9.16 10.91 6.77
N ASN A 90 9.82 9.78 6.63
CA ASN A 90 11.18 9.69 6.10
C ASN A 90 11.19 9.41 4.60
N ILE A 91 10.23 8.61 4.14
CA ILE A 91 10.10 8.17 2.75
C ILE A 91 8.66 7.69 2.49
N ASP A 92 8.20 7.87 1.26
CA ASP A 92 6.98 7.28 0.72
C ASP A 92 7.25 6.43 -0.53
N GLU A 93 6.37 5.46 -0.76
CA GLU A 93 6.30 4.65 -1.97
C GLU A 93 4.86 4.65 -2.48
N THR A 94 4.66 4.67 -3.80
CA THR A 94 3.34 4.60 -4.42
C THR A 94 3.25 3.35 -5.28
N ILE A 95 2.24 2.53 -5.01
CA ILE A 95 1.93 1.29 -5.72
C ILE A 95 0.60 1.48 -6.44
N ASN A 96 0.56 1.35 -7.76
CA ASN A 96 -0.69 1.49 -8.51
C ASN A 96 -1.45 0.17 -8.51
N ILE A 97 -2.74 0.20 -8.18
CA ILE A 97 -3.56 -1.01 -8.04
C ILE A 97 -4.82 -0.83 -8.86
N THR A 98 -5.09 -1.82 -9.72
CA THR A 98 -6.33 -1.87 -10.48
C THR A 98 -6.92 -3.27 -10.41
N ASN A 99 -8.25 -3.36 -10.51
CA ASN A 99 -8.90 -4.63 -10.77
C ASN A 99 -9.12 -4.84 -12.28
N GLU A 100 -8.82 -6.06 -12.75
CA GLU A 100 -9.08 -6.52 -14.12
C GLU A 100 -9.71 -7.93 -14.12
#